data_AF-A0A6M2DQ09-F1
#
_entry.id   AF-A0A6M2DQ09-F1
#
_cell.length_a   1.000
_cell.length_b   1.000
_cell.length_c   1.000
_cell.angle_alpha   90.00
_cell.angle_beta   90.00
_cell.angle_gamma   90.00
#
_symmetry.space_group_name_H-M   'P 1'
#
loop_
_entity.id
_entity.type
_entity.pdbx_description
1 polymer ?
#
loop_
_entity_poly.entity_id
_entity_poly.type
_entity_poly.pdbx_seq_one_letter_code
_entity_poly.pdbx_strand_id
1 'polypeptide(L)' 'FLSSKMTLPKPQMRGLLVSQIKFHLPVAIVVAFGSAMALKMFYNDPLKQKYADFYKNYNAEESFEKMRKKGLFQSC' A
#
# COMPACT_ATOMS: atom_id res chain seq x y z
N PHE A 1 30.68 -45.18 -24.60
CA PHE A 1 30.47 -45.48 -23.17
C PHE A 1 31.33 -44.58 -22.29
N LEU A 2 30.89 -43.37 -21.93
CA LEU A 2 31.49 -42.62 -20.84
C LEU A 2 30.38 -41.89 -20.08
N SER A 3 29.72 -42.63 -19.18
CA SER A 3 28.84 -42.05 -18.17
C SER A 3 29.72 -41.49 -17.06
N SER A 4 29.93 -40.17 -17.04
CA SER A 4 30.59 -39.52 -15.91
C SER A 4 29.71 -39.69 -14.67
N LYS A 5 30.26 -40.28 -13.61
CA LYS A 5 29.58 -40.45 -12.33
C LYS A 5 29.65 -39.12 -11.59
N MET A 6 28.63 -38.28 -11.72
CA MET A 6 28.52 -37.02 -10.97
C MET A 6 28.18 -37.33 -9.51
N THR A 7 29.18 -37.38 -8.63
CA THR A 7 28.98 -37.41 -7.18
C THR A 7 28.59 -36.02 -6.69
N LEU A 8 27.45 -35.92 -5.98
CA LEU A 8 26.97 -34.65 -5.45
C LEU A 8 27.99 -34.05 -4.45
N PRO A 9 28.39 -32.78 -4.60
CA PRO A 9 29.21 -32.10 -3.61
C PRO A 9 28.42 -31.90 -2.32
N LYS A 10 29.13 -31.92 -1.18
CA LYS A 10 28.50 -31.77 0.14
C LYS A 10 27.84 -30.38 0.27
N PRO A 11 26.53 -30.30 0.54
CA PRO A 11 25.86 -29.02 0.73
C PRO A 11 26.24 -28.39 2.08
N GLN A 12 25.87 -27.13 2.29
CA GLN A 12 25.99 -26.52 3.62
C GLN A 12 25.15 -27.31 4.64
N MET A 13 25.78 -27.77 5.73
CA MET A 13 25.10 -28.56 6.77
C MET A 13 24.92 -27.81 8.10
N ARG A 14 25.43 -26.57 8.21
CA ARG A 14 25.38 -25.76 9.44
C ARG A 14 25.11 -24.30 9.09
N GLY A 15 24.51 -23.56 10.02
CA GLY A 15 24.25 -22.12 9.84
C GLY A 15 23.14 -21.79 8.83
N LEU A 16 22.31 -22.78 8.46
CA LEU A 16 21.22 -22.62 7.49
C LEU A 16 20.25 -21.50 7.90
N LEU A 17 19.90 -21.43 9.19
CA LEU A 17 19.02 -20.38 9.72
C LEU A 17 19.62 -18.99 9.57
N VAL A 18 20.90 -18.82 9.89
CA VAL A 18 21.58 -17.52 9.78
C VAL A 18 21.67 -17.07 8.32
N SER A 19 21.92 -18.01 7.40
CA SER A 19 21.91 -17.73 5.96
C SER A 19 20.54 -17.25 5.47
N GLN A 20 19.46 -17.90 5.91
CA GLN A 20 18.10 -17.50 5.59
C GLN A 20 17.75 -16.12 6.17
N ILE A 21 18.06 -15.87 7.45
CA ILE A 21 17.77 -14.57 8.08
C ILE A 21 18.48 -13.42 7.37
N LYS A 22 19.74 -13.61 6.98
CA LYS A 22 20.50 -12.58 6.24
C LYS A 22 19.86 -12.23 4.90
N PHE A 23 19.22 -13.20 4.24
CA PHE A 23 18.51 -12.98 2.99
C PHE A 23 17.13 -12.33 3.22
N HIS A 24 16.34 -12.86 4.15
CA HIS A 24 14.96 -12.40 4.36
C HIS A 24 14.86 -11.05 5.07
N LEU A 25 15.83 -10.68 5.89
CA LEU A 25 15.79 -9.42 6.64
C LEU A 25 15.72 -8.18 5.71
N PRO A 26 16.62 -7.98 4.73
CA PRO A 26 16.51 -6.85 3.81
C PRO A 26 15.25 -6.94 2.93
N VAL A 27 14.84 -8.14 2.52
CA VAL A 27 13.62 -8.35 1.73
C VAL A 27 12.39 -7.89 2.52
N ALA A 28 12.27 -8.29 3.78
CA ALA A 28 11.16 -7.89 4.64
C ALA A 28 11.09 -6.37 4.82
N ILE A 29 12.24 -5.71 4.98
CA ILE A 29 12.33 -4.25 5.07
C ILE A 29 11.81 -3.59 3.78
N VAL A 30 12.29 -4.04 2.62
CA VAL A 30 11.86 -3.50 1.32
C VAL A 30 10.36 -3.69 1.10
N VAL A 31 9.83 -4.88 1.43
CA VAL A 31 8.40 -5.16 1.31
C VAL A 31 7.57 -4.29 2.25
N ALA A 32 8.01 -4.12 3.49
CA ALA A 32 7.32 -3.27 4.46
C ALA A 32 7.27 -1.81 3.99
N PHE A 33 8.41 -1.23 3.59
CA PHE A 33 8.46 0.13 3.05
C PHE A 33 7.65 0.27 1.75
N GLY A 34 7.77 -0.70 0.85
CA GLY A 34 7.01 -0.73 -0.40
C GLY A 34 5.50 -0.72 -0.17
N SER A 35 5.01 -1.55 0.77
CA SER A 35 3.60 -1.59 1.12
C SER A 35 3.10 -0.27 1.74
N ALA A 36 3.88 0.34 2.64
CA ALA A 36 3.54 1.61 3.25
C ALA A 36 3.48 2.76 2.22
N MET A 37 4.45 2.80 1.30
CA MET A 37 4.46 3.79 0.21
C MET A 37 3.30 3.57 -0.75
N ALA A 38 3.00 2.34 -1.12
CA ALA A 38 1.87 2.00 -1.98
C ALA A 38 0.55 2.48 -1.37
N LEU A 39 0.28 2.17 -0.09
CA LEU A 39 -0.93 2.63 0.57
C LEU A 39 -1.02 4.16 0.66
N LYS A 40 0.12 4.83 0.90
CA LYS A 40 0.15 6.29 0.91
C LYS A 40 -0.24 6.86 -0.46
N MET A 41 0.42 6.42 -1.52
CA MET A 41 0.25 6.98 -2.86
C MET A 41 -1.07 6.59 -3.53
N PHE A 42 -1.52 5.35 -3.38
CA PHE A 42 -2.71 4.86 -4.08
C PHE A 42 -4.01 5.10 -3.33
N TYR A 43 -3.97 5.19 -2.00
CA TYR A 43 -5.17 5.33 -1.19
C TYR A 43 -5.22 6.67 -0.45
N ASN A 44 -4.23 6.97 0.37
CA ASN A 44 -4.30 8.13 1.28
C ASN A 44 -4.23 9.47 0.53
N ASP A 45 -3.29 9.61 -0.40
CA ASP A 45 -3.05 10.87 -1.10
C ASP A 45 -4.24 11.23 -2.04
N PRO A 46 -4.80 10.31 -2.85
CA PRO A 46 -6.00 10.57 -3.64
C PRO A 46 -7.22 10.89 -2.77
N LEU A 47 -7.37 10.25 -1.61
CA LEU A 47 -8.45 10.56 -0.68
C LEU A 47 -8.34 11.99 -0.18
N LYS A 48 -7.17 12.39 0.33
CA LYS A 48 -6.90 13.76 0.79
C LYS A 48 -7.14 14.78 -0.32
N GLN A 49 -6.68 14.48 -1.53
CA GLN A 49 -6.87 15.35 -2.68
C GLN A 49 -8.35 15.53 -3.02
N LYS A 50 -9.16 14.45 -3.03
CA LYS A 50 -10.61 14.54 -3.28
C LYS A 50 -11.31 15.46 -2.28
N TYR A 51 -10.98 15.37 -0.99
CA TYR A 51 -11.53 16.27 0.01
C TYR A 51 -11.07 17.71 -0.21
N ALA A 52 -9.78 17.92 -0.48
CA ALA A 52 -9.25 19.25 -0.76
C ALA A 52 -9.92 19.89 -2.00
N ASP A 53 -10.08 19.12 -3.08
CA ASP A 53 -10.73 19.56 -4.31
C ASP A 53 -12.20 19.91 -4.10
N PHE A 54 -12.92 19.13 -3.27
CA PHE A 54 -14.30 19.44 -2.90
C PHE A 54 -14.40 20.78 -2.18
N TYR A 55 -13.59 20.98 -1.13
CA TYR A 55 -13.66 22.20 -0.32
C TYR A 55 -13.05 23.44 -0.98
N LYS A 56 -12.21 23.26 -2.01
CA LYS A 56 -11.57 24.37 -2.72
C LYS A 56 -12.56 25.39 -3.29
N ASN A 57 -13.69 24.93 -3.81
CA ASN A 57 -14.71 25.76 -4.43
C ASN A 57 -16.09 25.60 -3.77
N TYR A 58 -16.15 24.99 -2.58
CA TYR A 58 -17.42 24.71 -1.92
C TYR A 58 -18.04 25.97 -1.34
N ASN A 59 -19.23 26.34 -1.83
CA ASN A 59 -20.07 27.37 -1.23
C ASN A 59 -21.19 26.72 -0.41
N ALA A 60 -21.12 26.90 0.91
CA ALA A 60 -22.08 26.32 1.85
C ALA A 60 -23.50 26.86 1.64
N GLU A 61 -23.65 28.16 1.36
CA GLU A 61 -24.96 28.81 1.16
C GLU A 61 -25.67 28.23 -0.07
N GLU A 62 -24.95 28.08 -1.18
CA GLU A 62 -25.50 27.51 -2.42
C GLU A 62 -25.91 26.05 -2.25
N SER A 63 -25.08 25.26 -1.54
CA SER A 63 -25.40 23.86 -1.22
C SER A 63 -26.66 23.76 -0.34
N PHE A 64 -26.79 24.67 0.63
CA PHE A 64 -27.93 24.75 1.53
C PHE A 64 -29.19 25.12 0.77
N GLU A 65 -29.16 26.15 -0.07
CA GLU A 65 -30.30 26.53 -0.90
C GLU A 65 -30.76 25.40 -1.82
N LYS A 66 -29.83 24.65 -2.43
CA LYS A 66 -30.13 23.48 -3.25
C LYS A 66 -30.87 22.41 -2.44
N MET A 67 -30.48 22.19 -1.18
CA MET A 67 -31.14 21.23 -0.29
C MET A 67 -32.49 21.74 0.23
N ARG A 68 -32.58 23.03 0.57
CA ARG A 68 -33.82 23.70 0.99
C ARG A 68 -34.89 23.65 -0.11
N LYS A 69 -34.53 23.97 -1.35
CA LYS A 69 -35.43 23.91 -2.52
C LYS A 69 -35.96 22.50 -2.79
N LYS A 70 -35.23 21.46 -2.36
CA LYS A 70 -35.65 20.06 -2.46
C LYS A 70 -36.56 19.62 -1.30
N GLY A 71 -36.85 20.50 -0.33
CA GLY A 71 -37.71 20.19 0.82
C GLY A 71 -37.10 19.16 1.78
N LEU A 72 -35.77 19.03 1.79
CA LEU A 72 -35.06 18.06 2.63
C LEU A 72 -35.03 18.47 4.12
N PHE A 73 -35.23 19.76 4.41
CA PHE A 73 -35.22 20.29 5.76
C PHE A 73 -36.64 20.43 6.31
N GLN A 74 -36.83 20.04 7.57
CA GLN A 74 -38.08 20.23 8.32
C GLN A 74 -38.12 21.59 9.04
N SER A 75 -36.95 22.17 9.29
CA SER A 75 -36.73 23.36 10.11
C SER A 75 -36.39 24.63 9.31
N CYS A 76 -36.51 24.58 7.98
CA CYS A 76 -36.23 25.70 7.08
C CYS A 76 -37.46 26.13 6.27
#